data_AF-A0A4C2AAS8-F1
#
_entry.id   AF-A0A4C2AAS8-F1
#
_cell.length_a   1.000
_cell.length_b   1.000
_cell.length_c   1.000
_cell.angle_alpha   90.00
_cell.angle_beta   90.00
_cell.angle_gamma   90.00
#
_symmetry.space_group_name_H-M   'P 1'
#
loop_
_entity.id
_entity.type
_entity.pdbx_description
1 polymer ?
#
loop_
_entity_poly.entity_id
_entity_poly.type
_entity_poly.pdbx_seq_one_letter_code
_entity_poly.pdbx_strand_id
1 'polypeptide(L)'
;MSEVKIEDASECKRKRSSNWLEEDKMLLKQLIKEKVAVIENKNTDTNTNNKKKKAWSGIEESFNNMCQGSKRTLTQLKSQWMVAKINAKKEVSQHRKELNRTGGGPQPPPLELTENDIAVWLPEDIHTYIHTYFRIS
;
A
#
# COMPACT_ATOMS: atom_id res chain seq x y z
N MET A 1 28.93 -50.97 -3.59
CA MET A 1 28.65 -49.71 -4.30
C MET A 1 27.45 -49.10 -3.62
N SER A 2 27.69 -48.03 -2.86
CA SER A 2 26.72 -47.35 -2.02
C SER A 2 25.84 -46.44 -2.87
N GLU A 3 24.53 -46.66 -2.79
CA GLU A 3 23.54 -45.82 -3.44
C GLU A 3 23.34 -44.55 -2.62
N VAL A 4 23.60 -43.40 -3.23
CA VAL A 4 23.55 -42.08 -2.61
C VAL A 4 22.08 -41.69 -2.40
N LYS A 5 21.65 -41.57 -1.14
CA LYS A 5 20.43 -40.85 -0.78
C LYS A 5 20.64 -39.36 -1.04
N ILE A 6 19.98 -38.83 -2.07
CA ILE A 6 19.78 -37.39 -2.24
C ILE A 6 18.44 -37.07 -1.57
N GLU A 7 18.50 -36.55 -0.34
CA GLU A 7 17.35 -35.95 0.34
C GLU A 7 17.51 -34.42 0.38
N ASP A 8 16.36 -33.77 0.19
CA ASP A 8 16.00 -32.38 0.52
C ASP A 8 16.28 -31.26 -0.49
N ALA A 9 15.31 -31.07 -1.38
CA ALA A 9 14.89 -29.73 -1.80
C ALA A 9 13.44 -29.52 -1.31
N SER A 10 13.29 -29.26 -0.01
CA SER A 10 12.02 -28.82 0.56
C SER A 10 11.55 -27.52 -0.13
N GLU A 11 10.53 -27.69 -0.96
CA GLU A 11 9.83 -26.66 -1.69
C GLU A 11 9.38 -25.55 -0.72
N CYS A 12 10.00 -24.35 -0.80
CA CYS A 12 9.60 -23.18 -0.02
C CYS A 12 8.25 -22.64 -0.56
N LYS A 13 7.17 -23.40 -0.32
CA LYS A 13 5.81 -22.96 -0.60
C LYS A 13 5.53 -21.79 0.32
N ARG A 14 5.35 -20.60 -0.27
CA ARG A 14 4.97 -19.39 0.45
C ARG A 14 3.72 -19.71 1.28
N LYS A 15 3.89 -19.80 2.60
CA LYS A 15 2.78 -20.04 3.54
C LYS A 15 1.76 -18.92 3.34
N ARG A 16 0.51 -19.28 3.02
CA ARG A 16 -0.57 -18.31 2.85
C ARG A 16 -0.71 -17.52 4.14
N SER A 17 -0.51 -16.21 4.07
CA SER A 17 -0.66 -15.34 5.24
C SER A 17 -2.12 -15.23 5.63
N SER A 18 -2.39 -15.08 6.93
CA SER A 18 -3.74 -14.80 7.44
C SER A 18 -4.36 -13.59 6.73
N ASN A 19 -5.69 -13.56 6.59
CA ASN A 19 -6.40 -12.43 5.98
C ASN A 19 -6.13 -11.14 6.78
N TRP A 20 -6.14 -9.99 6.10
CA TRP A 20 -6.01 -8.69 6.76
C TRP A 20 -7.37 -8.25 7.29
N LEU A 21 -7.44 -8.03 8.60
CA LEU A 21 -8.60 -7.41 9.25
C LEU A 21 -8.72 -5.94 8.82
N GLU A 22 -9.93 -5.40 8.86
CA GLU A 22 -10.15 -4.02 8.44
C GLU A 22 -9.56 -3.03 9.45
N GLU A 23 -9.68 -3.36 10.73
CA GLU A 23 -9.09 -2.66 11.86
C GLU A 23 -7.56 -2.60 11.72
N ASP A 24 -6.93 -3.72 11.33
CA ASP A 24 -5.50 -3.78 11.07
C ASP A 24 -5.09 -2.91 9.86
N LYS A 25 -5.91 -2.85 8.80
CA LYS A 25 -5.63 -1.96 7.66
C LYS A 25 -5.72 -0.49 8.07
N MET A 26 -6.73 -0.13 8.87
CA MET A 26 -6.89 1.23 9.40
C MET A 26 -5.71 1.60 10.31
N LEU A 27 -5.31 0.70 11.21
CA LEU A 27 -4.14 0.89 12.07
C LEU A 27 -2.86 1.12 11.26
N LEU A 28 -2.60 0.29 10.25
CA LEU A 28 -1.44 0.47 9.37
C LEU A 28 -1.47 1.83 8.67
N LYS A 29 -2.63 2.22 8.15
CA LYS A 29 -2.85 3.51 7.48
C LYS A 29 -2.56 4.69 8.42
N GLN A 30 -3.01 4.62 9.67
CA GLN A 30 -2.75 5.65 10.69
C GLN A 30 -1.26 5.75 11.05
N LEU A 31 -0.60 4.61 11.31
CA LEU A 31 0.83 4.58 11.63
C LEU A 31 1.70 5.14 10.51
N ILE A 32 1.30 4.88 9.25
CA ILE A 32 1.98 5.44 8.09
C ILE A 32 1.69 6.92 7.93
N LYS A 33 0.45 7.40 8.18
CA LYS A 33 0.08 8.83 8.13
C LYS A 33 1.09 9.69 8.91
N GLU A 34 1.40 9.27 10.13
CA GLU A 34 2.33 9.98 11.02
C GLU A 34 3.76 10.08 10.47
N LYS A 35 4.19 9.11 9.64
CA LYS A 35 5.55 9.03 9.08
C LYS A 35 5.59 9.16 7.55
N VAL A 36 4.49 9.59 6.93
CA VAL A 36 4.31 9.54 5.47
C VAL A 36 5.37 10.33 4.72
N ALA A 37 5.75 11.50 5.25
CA ALA A 37 6.78 12.36 4.67
C ALA A 37 8.17 11.69 4.60
N VAL A 38 8.47 10.77 5.52
CA VAL A 38 9.71 10.00 5.52
C VAL A 38 9.59 8.78 4.60
N ILE A 39 8.48 8.06 4.68
CA ILE A 39 8.23 6.82 3.94
C ILE A 39 8.17 7.07 2.43
N GLU A 40 7.47 8.13 2.01
CA GLU A 40 7.23 8.48 0.60
C GLU A 40 8.20 9.55 0.08
N ASN A 41 9.27 9.83 0.83
CA ASN A 41 10.33 10.70 0.35
C ASN A 41 10.95 10.11 -0.94
N LYS A 42 11.09 10.91 -2.01
CA LYS A 42 11.62 10.44 -3.30
C LYS A 42 13.15 10.36 -3.36
N ASN A 43 13.86 10.92 -2.37
CA ASN A 43 15.31 10.90 -2.35
C ASN A 43 15.85 9.47 -2.13
N THR A 44 16.97 9.20 -2.79
CA THR A 44 17.65 7.89 -2.83
C THR A 44 18.99 7.88 -2.11
N ASP A 45 19.35 8.98 -1.43
CA ASP A 45 20.59 9.08 -0.68
C ASP A 45 20.61 8.14 0.55
N THR A 46 21.83 7.77 0.98
CA THR A 46 22.04 6.82 2.08
C THR A 46 21.36 7.24 3.37
N ASN A 47 21.34 8.54 3.69
CA ASN A 47 20.71 9.05 4.91
C ASN A 47 19.19 8.89 4.85
N THR A 48 18.56 9.30 3.74
CA THR A 48 17.12 9.12 3.51
C THR A 48 16.74 7.64 3.55
N ASN A 49 17.52 6.76 2.93
CA ASN A 49 17.26 5.32 2.97
C ASN A 49 17.33 4.75 4.39
N ASN A 50 18.28 5.22 5.20
CA ASN A 50 18.39 4.83 6.61
C ASN A 50 17.21 5.36 7.44
N LYS A 51 16.74 6.59 7.19
CA LYS A 51 15.53 7.14 7.83
C LYS A 51 14.29 6.33 7.47
N LYS A 52 14.11 5.97 6.19
CA LYS A 52 13.03 5.09 5.73
C LYS A 52 13.06 3.73 6.41
N LYS A 53 14.23 3.10 6.51
CA LYS A 53 14.41 1.81 7.20
C LYS A 53 13.96 1.92 8.66
N LYS A 54 14.45 2.92 9.40
CA LYS A 54 14.06 3.17 10.80
C LYS A 54 12.56 3.43 10.95
N ALA A 55 11.98 4.23 10.06
CA ALA A 55 10.54 4.52 10.09
C ALA A 55 9.71 3.25 9.88
N TRP A 56 10.07 2.40 8.91
CA TRP A 56 9.39 1.12 8.69
C TRP A 56 9.55 0.14 9.87
N SER A 57 10.73 0.05 10.47
CA SER A 57 10.93 -0.79 11.66
C SER A 57 10.10 -0.30 12.84
N GLY A 58 10.01 1.01 13.07
CA GLY A 58 9.14 1.57 14.11
C GLY A 58 7.66 1.30 13.84
N ILE A 59 7.22 1.37 12.57
CA ILE A 59 5.84 1.00 12.20
C ILE A 59 5.59 -0.49 12.45
N GLU A 60 6.52 -1.37 12.09
CA GLU A 60 6.39 -2.82 12.32
C GLU A 60 6.24 -3.14 13.81
N GLU A 61 7.08 -2.53 14.65
CA GLU A 61 7.00 -2.70 16.11
C GLU A 61 5.68 -2.20 16.66
N SER A 62 5.30 -0.95 16.36
CA SER A 62 4.04 -0.36 16.81
C SER A 62 2.83 -1.17 16.34
N PHE A 63 2.83 -1.58 15.07
CA PHE A 63 1.76 -2.39 14.49
C PHE A 63 1.63 -3.73 15.20
N ASN A 64 2.73 -4.46 15.36
CA ASN A 64 2.72 -5.80 15.98
C ASN A 64 2.39 -5.79 17.48
N ASN A 65 2.51 -4.64 18.13
CA ASN A 65 2.10 -4.44 19.52
C ASN A 65 0.61 -4.08 19.66
N MET A 66 -0.01 -3.50 18.63
CA MET A 66 -1.39 -3.00 18.67
C MET A 66 -2.37 -3.78 17.78
N CYS A 67 -1.89 -4.60 16.85
CA CYS A 67 -2.74 -5.31 15.91
C CYS A 67 -3.68 -6.27 16.63
N GLN A 68 -4.93 -6.33 16.17
CA GLN A 68 -5.90 -7.30 16.66
C GLN A 68 -5.71 -8.66 15.98
N GLY A 69 -5.24 -8.65 14.74
CA GLY A 69 -4.94 -9.84 13.98
C GLY A 69 -3.58 -10.45 14.32
N SER A 70 -3.04 -11.19 13.35
CA SER A 70 -1.71 -11.80 13.48
C SER A 70 -0.61 -10.78 13.20
N LYS A 71 0.49 -10.88 13.97
CA LYS A 71 1.73 -10.14 13.72
C LYS A 71 2.18 -10.30 12.27
N ARG A 72 2.67 -9.21 11.69
CA ARG A 72 3.09 -9.10 10.29
C ARG A 72 4.56 -8.73 10.21
N THR A 73 5.20 -9.24 9.17
CA THR A 73 6.57 -8.86 8.85
C THR A 73 6.60 -7.53 8.10
N LEU A 74 7.74 -6.85 8.16
CA LEU A 74 8.00 -5.61 7.44
C LEU A 74 7.69 -5.72 5.94
N THR A 75 7.98 -6.86 5.32
CA THR A 75 7.67 -7.13 3.90
C THR A 75 6.15 -7.18 3.65
N GLN A 76 5.39 -7.78 4.56
CA GLN A 76 3.93 -7.83 4.45
C GLN A 76 3.31 -6.44 4.64
N LEU A 77 3.79 -5.66 5.61
CA LEU A 77 3.33 -4.29 5.85
C LEU A 77 3.58 -3.39 4.63
N LYS A 78 4.78 -3.45 4.04
CA LYS A 78 5.09 -2.72 2.80
C LYS A 78 4.23 -3.13 1.63
N SER A 79 3.98 -4.43 1.49
CA SER A 79 3.12 -4.97 0.42
C SER A 79 1.68 -4.49 0.60
N GLN A 80 1.17 -4.52 1.84
CA GLN A 80 -0.18 -4.06 2.17
C GLN A 80 -0.31 -2.55 1.94
N TRP A 81 0.71 -1.77 2.27
CA TRP A 81 0.76 -0.34 1.97
C TRP A 81 0.71 -0.07 0.46
N MET A 82 1.47 -0.84 -0.34
CA MET A 82 1.40 -0.73 -1.80
C MET A 82 -0.01 -1.00 -2.33
N VAL A 83 -0.68 -2.04 -1.82
CA VAL A 83 -2.07 -2.36 -2.17
C VAL A 83 -3.00 -1.20 -1.78
N ALA A 84 -2.84 -0.62 -0.59
CA ALA A 84 -3.63 0.53 -0.15
C ALA A 84 -3.47 1.73 -1.09
N LYS A 85 -2.24 2.05 -1.51
CA LYS A 85 -1.98 3.11 -2.51
C LYS A 85 -2.62 2.82 -3.86
N ILE A 86 -2.55 1.58 -4.34
CA ILE A 86 -3.19 1.16 -5.61
C ILE A 86 -4.70 1.34 -5.53
N ASN A 87 -5.33 0.94 -4.42
CA ASN A 87 -6.78 1.06 -4.25
C ASN A 87 -7.22 2.52 -4.21
N ALA A 88 -6.52 3.37 -3.45
CA ALA A 88 -6.78 4.82 -3.43
C ALA A 88 -6.66 5.44 -4.84
N LYS A 89 -5.65 5.05 -5.62
CA LYS A 89 -5.47 5.48 -7.02
C LYS A 89 -6.63 5.02 -7.91
N LYS A 90 -7.11 3.79 -7.72
CA LYS A 90 -8.23 3.22 -8.47
C LYS A 90 -9.54 3.94 -8.18
N GLU A 91 -9.83 4.25 -6.92
CA GLU A 91 -11.06 4.96 -6.52
C GLU A 91 -11.15 6.33 -7.19
N VAL A 92 -10.08 7.14 -7.13
CA VAL A 92 -10.05 8.45 -7.79
C VAL A 92 -10.16 8.32 -9.31
N SER A 93 -9.47 7.33 -9.89
CA SER A 93 -9.52 7.02 -11.33
C SER A 93 -10.93 6.62 -11.80
N GLN A 94 -11.61 5.75 -11.05
CA GLN A 94 -12.96 5.28 -11.35
C GLN A 94 -13.96 6.42 -11.31
N HIS A 95 -13.92 7.24 -10.27
CA HIS A 95 -14.79 8.41 -10.20
C HIS A 95 -14.56 9.39 -11.35
N ARG A 96 -13.29 9.67 -11.70
CA ARG A 96 -12.97 10.51 -12.86
C ARG A 96 -13.52 9.92 -14.16
N LYS A 97 -13.45 8.59 -14.32
CA LYS A 97 -14.02 7.89 -15.47
C LYS A 97 -15.54 8.03 -15.51
N GLU A 98 -16.21 7.96 -14.37
CA GLU A 98 -17.66 8.15 -14.27
C GLU A 98 -18.08 9.59 -14.64
N LEU A 99 -17.34 10.60 -14.18
CA LEU A 99 -17.56 12.00 -14.56
C LEU A 99 -17.45 12.24 -16.08
N ASN A 100 -16.56 11.50 -16.75
CA ASN A 100 -16.33 11.63 -18.20
C ASN A 100 -17.29 10.78 -19.06
N ARG A 101 -18.23 10.03 -18.48
CA ARG A 101 -19.24 9.30 -19.24
C ARG A 101 -20.27 10.28 -19.79
N THR A 102 -20.13 10.65 -21.06
CA THR A 102 -21.14 11.44 -21.78
C THR A 102 -22.26 10.52 -22.27
N GLY A 103 -23.40 10.54 -21.57
CA GLY A 103 -24.56 9.73 -21.93
C GLY A 103 -25.90 10.25 -21.40
N GLY A 104 -25.97 11.54 -21.04
CA GLY A 104 -27.21 12.19 -20.56
C GLY A 104 -27.70 11.77 -19.17
N GLY A 105 -26.94 10.94 -18.45
CA GLY A 105 -27.23 10.57 -17.06
C GLY A 105 -26.84 11.66 -16.05
N PRO A 106 -27.40 11.62 -14.84
CA PRO A 106 -27.02 12.54 -13.76
C PRO A 106 -25.53 12.39 -13.42
N GLN A 107 -24.88 13.51 -13.10
CA GLN A 107 -23.48 13.54 -12.67
C GLN A 107 -23.33 12.71 -11.38
N PRO A 108 -22.29 11.87 -11.26
CA PRO A 108 -22.00 11.21 -9.99
C PRO A 108 -21.70 12.26 -8.90
N PRO A 109 -22.10 12.02 -7.64
CA PRO A 109 -21.82 12.93 -6.54
C PRO A 109 -20.30 13.13 -6.40
N PRO A 110 -19.82 14.35 -6.04
CA PRO A 110 -18.39 14.59 -5.87
C PRO A 110 -17.74 13.57 -4.94
N LEU A 111 -16.52 13.12 -5.26
CA LEU A 111 -15.73 12.35 -4.29
C LEU A 111 -15.46 13.19 -3.05
N GLU A 112 -16.05 12.78 -1.94
CA GLU A 112 -15.72 13.33 -0.63
C GLU A 112 -14.45 12.65 -0.11
N LEU A 113 -13.29 13.20 -0.47
CA LEU A 113 -12.01 12.81 0.13
C LEU A 113 -11.85 13.53 1.47
N THR A 114 -11.52 12.77 2.50
CA THR A 114 -11.28 13.27 3.86
C THR A 114 -9.79 13.45 4.12
N GLU A 115 -9.45 14.18 5.18
CA GLU A 115 -8.06 14.29 5.67
C GLU A 115 -7.41 12.95 6.03
N ASN A 116 -8.20 11.88 6.10
CA ASN A 116 -7.72 10.54 6.36
C ASN A 116 -7.39 9.77 5.09
N ASP A 117 -7.64 10.29 3.88
CA ASP A 117 -7.45 9.53 2.66
C ASP A 117 -6.05 9.64 2.07
N ILE A 118 -5.54 8.51 1.58
CA ILE A 118 -4.19 8.40 1.00
C ILE A 118 -4.06 9.36 -0.20
N ALA A 119 -5.14 9.54 -0.96
CA ALA A 119 -5.20 10.47 -2.08
C ALA A 119 -4.95 11.94 -1.67
N VAL A 120 -5.27 12.31 -0.42
CA VAL A 120 -5.03 13.67 0.11
C VAL A 120 -3.56 13.85 0.49
N TRP A 121 -2.91 12.83 1.06
CA TRP A 121 -1.51 12.93 1.49
C TRP A 121 -0.51 12.80 0.34
N LEU A 122 -0.90 12.13 -0.75
CA LEU A 122 -0.02 11.80 -1.88
C LEU A 122 -0.60 12.27 -3.24
N PRO A 123 -0.91 13.56 -3.43
CA PRO A 123 -1.59 14.06 -4.63
C PRO A 123 -0.78 13.82 -5.91
N GLU A 124 0.54 13.98 -5.85
CA GLU A 124 1.45 13.77 -7.00
C GLU A 124 1.40 12.33 -7.56
N ASP A 125 1.21 11.37 -6.66
CA ASP A 125 1.14 9.95 -6.97
C ASP A 125 -0.19 9.58 -7.64
N ILE A 126 -1.26 10.29 -7.29
CA ILE A 126 -2.58 10.18 -7.92
C ILE A 126 -2.55 10.82 -9.31
N HIS A 127 -2.02 12.04 -9.44
CA HIS A 127 -1.91 12.75 -10.72
C HIS A 127 -1.10 11.95 -11.75
N THR A 128 0.07 11.43 -11.37
CA THR A 128 0.91 10.61 -12.26
C THR A 128 0.16 9.37 -12.74
N TYR A 129 -0.57 8.70 -11.85
CA TYR A 129 -1.37 7.53 -12.20
C TYR A 129 -2.49 7.87 -13.18
N ILE A 130 -3.23 8.97 -12.95
CA ILE A 130 -4.28 9.41 -13.88
C ILE A 130 -3.69 9.79 -15.24
N HIS A 131 -2.59 10.55 -15.29
CA HIS A 131 -1.98 10.96 -16.55
C HIS A 131 -1.41 9.82 -17.37
N THR A 132 -0.79 8.81 -16.74
CA THR A 132 -0.21 7.66 -17.43
C THR A 132 -1.28 6.69 -17.95
N TYR A 133 -2.36 6.48 -17.20
CA TYR A 133 -3.41 5.52 -17.57
C TYR A 133 -4.53 6.09 -18.43
N PHE A 134 -4.74 7.42 -18.49
CA PHE A 134 -5.79 8.04 -19.31
C PHE A 134 -5.27 8.84 -20.52
N ARG A 135 -3.96 8.87 -20.81
CA ARG A 135 -3.39 9.61 -21.96
C ARG A 135 -2.99 8.70 -23.13
N ILE A 136 -3.77 7.67 -23.39
CA ILE A 136 -3.71 6.87 -24.63
C ILE A 136 -5.12 6.89 -25.23
N SER A 137 -5.40 7.92 -26.04
CA SER A 137 -6.51 8.00 -26.99
C SER A 137 -6.09 8.99 -28.07
#